data_AF-A0A9Q9ELS6-F1
#
_entry.id   AF-A0A9Q9ELS6-F1
#
_cell.length_a   1.000
_cell.length_b   1.000
_cell.length_c   1.000
_cell.angle_alpha   90.00
_cell.angle_beta   90.00
_cell.angle_gamma   90.00
#
_symmetry.space_group_name_H-M   'P 1'
#
loop_
_entity.id
_entity.type
_entity.pdbx_description
1 polymer ?
#
loop_
_entity_poly.entity_id
_entity_poly.type
_entity_poly.pdbx_seq_one_letter_code
_entity_poly.pdbx_strand_id
1 'polypeptide(L)'
;MSTKMNAEALLKAYGWSGSGSLDSHNGAESRGLSKPLLVSKKVDVLGVGLNKHAAVSDQWWMRAYDSGLKDLGTGKKSTLSEVREKGMFAGGLYGRFVKGESEGGTIQDWEQHKRKREDDDSGYESKGKRVKTEDEKKVKEDVSRRVDWVVDEARRRKLLEGDVKKSSKSQSAIAVYGEDAIAKFFEDAGLREGRDSSKTSIKQQKYSKEKQLRELKKSAKAFVISKLSPEERIQLESGNRSSDHKREAKRLVKSSAKAAKAAEKVAAKEAKATRKQQDLEMKAWEKGVTVEEYLQQKNEKRLAKGKIVSSSSADAADTPAFVVDTTGDATLAAKANQVVDAAGNVRYTMVDEIPIPLDPTIWEGIDVKKLPKRVREARRQWMENKRQAKKTASGAESTTEKPKSKNEKKIARQEALVMEILGKSRKAKKSGKTATIDGIQDVPLVVVTSKMPEPYTKEEMALARTVARRVLKEEKRKVKAAKA
;
A
#
# COMPACT_ATOMS: atom_id res chain seq x y z
N MET A 1 52.76 -21.17 6.06
CA MET A 1 52.87 -21.13 4.58
C MET A 1 51.50 -20.76 4.00
N SER A 2 51.36 -19.59 3.38
CA SER A 2 50.08 -19.10 2.84
C SER A 2 49.73 -19.85 1.56
N THR A 3 48.72 -20.72 1.60
CA THR A 3 48.15 -21.39 0.43
C THR A 3 47.46 -20.37 -0.47
N LYS A 4 48.21 -19.79 -1.42
CA LYS A 4 47.64 -18.91 -2.44
C LYS A 4 46.68 -19.74 -3.30
N MET A 5 45.40 -19.37 -3.26
CA MET A 5 44.33 -19.96 -4.08
C MET A 5 44.71 -19.91 -5.56
N ASN A 6 44.72 -21.06 -6.23
CA ASN A 6 45.13 -21.17 -7.63
C ASN A 6 43.96 -20.75 -8.55
N ALA A 7 43.83 -19.45 -8.81
CA ALA A 7 42.69 -18.84 -9.49
C ALA A 7 42.49 -19.40 -10.92
N GLU A 8 43.57 -19.72 -11.62
CA GLU A 8 43.51 -20.25 -12.99
C GLU A 8 42.83 -21.61 -13.06
N ALA A 9 43.11 -22.49 -12.10
CA ALA A 9 42.49 -23.82 -12.02
C ALA A 9 40.98 -23.72 -11.80
N LEU A 10 40.55 -22.78 -10.94
CA LEU A 10 39.14 -22.51 -10.68
C LEU A 10 38.43 -21.92 -11.90
N LEU A 11 39.07 -20.98 -12.59
CA LEU A 11 38.50 -20.37 -13.79
C LEU A 11 38.35 -21.39 -14.92
N LYS A 12 39.34 -22.27 -15.12
CA LYS A 12 39.24 -23.39 -16.08
C LYS A 12 38.09 -24.33 -15.73
N ALA A 13 37.88 -24.64 -14.44
CA ALA A 13 36.73 -25.44 -13.99
C ALA A 13 35.38 -24.77 -14.28
N TYR A 14 35.32 -23.44 -14.33
CA TYR A 14 34.13 -22.66 -14.73
C TYR A 14 34.04 -22.38 -16.24
N GLY A 15 34.84 -23.06 -17.06
CA GLY A 15 34.77 -22.98 -18.52
C GLY A 15 35.59 -21.85 -19.15
N TRP A 16 36.55 -21.27 -18.42
CA TRP A 16 37.51 -20.34 -19.02
C TRP A 16 38.53 -21.10 -19.89
N SER A 17 38.63 -20.70 -21.16
CA SER A 17 39.44 -21.37 -22.19
C SER A 17 40.91 -20.92 -22.26
N GLY A 18 41.37 -20.04 -21.35
CA GLY A 18 42.77 -19.62 -21.25
C GLY A 18 43.06 -18.23 -21.83
N SER A 19 44.34 -17.97 -22.17
CA SER A 19 44.83 -16.66 -22.63
C SER A 19 44.69 -16.47 -24.15
N GLY A 20 44.02 -15.41 -24.58
CA GLY A 20 43.76 -15.02 -25.96
C GLY A 20 43.30 -13.55 -26.07
N SER A 21 43.53 -12.94 -27.23
CA SER A 21 43.12 -11.55 -27.52
C SER A 21 41.59 -11.43 -27.63
N LEU A 22 41.03 -10.26 -27.30
CA LEU A 22 39.59 -9.98 -27.45
C LEU A 22 39.18 -9.74 -28.92
N ASP A 23 40.14 -9.45 -29.80
CA ASP A 23 39.92 -9.26 -31.23
C ASP A 23 40.25 -10.54 -32.00
N SER A 24 39.21 -11.29 -32.34
CA SER A 24 39.23 -12.20 -33.48
C SER A 24 37.85 -12.19 -34.14
N HIS A 25 37.67 -11.24 -35.04
CA HIS A 25 36.83 -11.43 -36.20
C HIS A 25 37.61 -12.37 -37.13
N ASN A 26 37.43 -13.69 -36.93
CA ASN A 26 37.61 -14.78 -37.91
C ASN A 26 38.06 -16.05 -37.17
N GLY A 27 37.19 -17.07 -37.18
CA GLY A 27 37.58 -18.48 -37.23
C GLY A 27 38.45 -19.06 -36.10
N ALA A 28 37.78 -19.81 -35.23
CA ALA A 28 38.25 -21.04 -34.59
C ALA A 28 39.17 -21.02 -33.35
N GLU A 29 40.03 -20.03 -33.06
CA GLU A 29 40.91 -20.15 -31.88
C GLU A 29 41.06 -18.89 -30.99
N SER A 30 40.73 -19.08 -29.71
CA SER A 30 41.06 -18.28 -28.51
C SER A 30 40.39 -16.90 -28.30
N ARG A 31 39.32 -16.89 -27.49
CA ARG A 31 38.78 -15.69 -26.81
C ARG A 31 38.88 -15.85 -25.29
N GLY A 32 39.96 -15.39 -24.67
CA GLY A 32 40.04 -15.40 -23.21
C GLY A 32 41.03 -14.38 -22.66
N LEU A 33 40.54 -13.42 -21.86
CA LEU A 33 41.37 -12.38 -21.22
C LEU A 33 42.63 -12.96 -20.58
N SER A 34 43.82 -12.45 -20.90
CA SER A 34 45.10 -13.06 -20.49
C SER A 34 45.34 -13.09 -18.97
N LYS A 35 44.61 -12.31 -18.17
CA LYS A 35 44.68 -12.27 -16.69
C LYS A 35 43.33 -11.83 -16.09
N PRO A 36 42.33 -12.70 -15.99
CA PRO A 36 41.07 -12.33 -15.38
C PRO A 36 41.25 -12.13 -13.87
N LEU A 37 40.92 -10.93 -13.38
CA LEU A 37 40.82 -10.68 -11.94
C LEU A 37 39.56 -11.39 -11.42
N LEU A 38 39.74 -12.43 -10.61
CA LEU A 38 38.64 -13.10 -9.92
C LEU A 38 38.11 -12.18 -8.81
N VAL A 39 37.09 -11.37 -9.14
CA VAL A 39 36.38 -10.57 -8.13
C VAL A 39 35.25 -11.41 -7.55
N SER A 40 35.48 -12.08 -6.42
CA SER A 40 34.40 -12.74 -5.68
C SER A 40 33.52 -11.67 -5.02
N LYS A 41 32.31 -11.47 -5.55
CA LYS A 41 31.30 -10.68 -4.84
C LYS A 41 30.80 -11.50 -3.65
N LYS A 42 31.18 -11.11 -2.44
CA LYS A 42 30.62 -11.66 -1.20
C LYS A 42 29.13 -11.31 -1.15
N VAL A 43 28.27 -12.29 -1.45
CA VAL A 43 26.80 -12.15 -1.35
C VAL A 43 26.35 -12.46 0.08
N ASP A 44 27.10 -12.01 1.08
CA ASP A 44 26.70 -12.18 2.48
C ASP A 44 25.62 -11.16 2.82
N VAL A 45 24.47 -11.67 3.26
CA VAL A 45 23.29 -10.91 3.72
C VAL A 45 23.55 -10.23 5.08
N LEU A 46 24.78 -10.28 5.58
CA LEU A 46 25.18 -9.79 6.91
C LEU A 46 25.70 -8.34 6.90
N GLY A 47 25.81 -7.69 5.74
CA GLY A 47 26.19 -6.29 5.61
C GLY A 47 24.99 -5.35 5.61
N VAL A 48 24.94 -4.42 6.57
CA VAL A 48 23.96 -3.32 6.62
C VAL A 48 24.27 -2.33 5.48
N GLY A 49 23.82 -2.63 4.25
CA GLY A 49 24.02 -1.72 3.12
C GLY A 49 23.65 -2.24 1.73
N LEU A 50 23.61 -3.55 1.51
CA LEU A 50 23.22 -4.11 0.20
C LEU A 50 21.74 -4.51 0.20
N ASN A 51 20.86 -3.51 0.18
CA ASN A 51 19.51 -3.76 -0.30
C ASN A 51 19.62 -4.29 -1.73
N LYS A 52 19.15 -5.53 -1.98
CA LYS A 52 19.04 -6.14 -3.32
C LYS A 52 18.29 -5.25 -4.33
N HIS A 53 17.62 -4.21 -3.86
CA HIS A 53 16.89 -3.23 -4.65
C HIS A 53 17.67 -1.95 -5.00
N ALA A 54 18.81 -1.66 -4.35
CA ALA A 54 19.64 -0.48 -4.68
C ALA A 54 20.41 -0.67 -6.01
N ALA A 55 20.94 -1.87 -6.26
CA ALA A 55 21.50 -2.19 -7.57
C ALA A 55 20.41 -2.24 -8.68
N VAL A 56 19.14 -2.47 -8.30
CA VAL A 56 18.01 -2.48 -9.24
C VAL A 56 17.52 -1.06 -9.55
N SER A 57 17.73 -0.08 -8.66
CA SER A 57 17.44 1.32 -8.96
C SER A 57 18.47 1.94 -9.91
N ASP A 58 19.71 1.45 -9.96
CA ASP A 58 20.75 1.98 -10.86
C ASP A 58 20.72 1.38 -12.27
N GLN A 59 20.10 0.21 -12.45
CA GLN A 59 19.95 -0.44 -13.77
C GLN A 59 18.63 -0.09 -14.47
N TRP A 60 18.03 1.04 -14.13
CA TRP A 60 16.78 1.49 -14.75
C TRP A 60 16.99 1.95 -16.20
N TRP A 61 18.15 2.54 -16.52
CA TRP A 61 18.51 3.00 -17.86
C TRP A 61 18.75 1.82 -18.83
N MET A 62 19.45 0.76 -18.40
CA MET A 62 19.63 -0.48 -19.17
C MET A 62 18.28 -1.10 -19.54
N ARG A 63 17.34 -1.14 -18.59
CA ARG A 63 15.98 -1.65 -18.85
C ARG A 63 15.18 -0.76 -19.80
N ALA A 64 15.31 0.56 -19.67
CA ALA A 64 14.65 1.50 -20.57
C ALA A 64 15.20 1.38 -22.00
N TYR A 65 16.52 1.24 -22.14
CA TYR A 65 17.20 1.01 -23.42
C TYR A 65 16.82 -0.34 -24.04
N ASP A 66 16.86 -1.43 -23.27
CA ASP A 66 16.39 -2.76 -23.73
C ASP A 66 14.91 -2.76 -24.13
N SER A 67 14.07 -2.00 -23.41
CA SER A 67 12.66 -1.84 -23.78
C SER A 67 12.51 -1.05 -25.09
N GLY A 68 13.32 -0.01 -25.28
CA GLY A 68 13.37 0.75 -26.54
C GLY A 68 13.80 -0.11 -27.73
N LEU A 69 14.82 -0.97 -27.54
CA LEU A 69 15.26 -1.92 -28.57
C LEU A 69 14.20 -2.97 -28.92
N LYS A 70 13.44 -3.45 -27.93
CA LYS A 70 12.35 -4.40 -28.16
C LYS A 70 11.13 -3.77 -28.84
N ASP A 71 10.90 -2.48 -28.60
CA ASP A 71 9.77 -1.76 -29.17
C ASP A 71 10.06 -1.21 -30.58
N LEU A 72 11.34 -1.07 -30.97
CA LEU A 72 11.76 -0.74 -32.34
C LEU A 72 11.21 -1.78 -33.34
N GLY A 73 10.40 -1.31 -34.29
CA GLY A 73 9.75 -2.13 -35.32
C GLY A 73 8.38 -2.70 -34.95
N THR A 74 7.92 -2.59 -33.70
CA THR A 74 6.63 -3.14 -33.26
C THR A 74 5.46 -2.15 -33.32
N GLY A 75 5.69 -0.92 -33.78
CA GLY A 75 4.69 0.17 -33.81
C GLY A 75 4.28 0.71 -32.43
N LYS A 76 4.87 0.19 -31.33
CA LYS A 76 4.62 0.68 -29.98
C LYS A 76 5.40 1.96 -29.73
N LYS A 77 4.75 2.96 -29.11
CA LYS A 77 5.40 4.21 -28.72
C LYS A 77 6.47 3.92 -27.67
N SER A 78 7.73 4.20 -28.00
CA SER A 78 8.84 4.04 -27.07
C SER A 78 8.63 4.88 -25.81
N THR A 79 9.19 4.45 -24.69
CA THR A 79 9.13 5.19 -23.42
C THR A 79 9.67 6.62 -23.58
N LEU A 80 10.69 6.83 -24.43
CA LEU A 80 11.22 8.15 -24.79
C LEU A 80 10.22 9.03 -25.55
N SER A 81 9.48 8.45 -26.50
CA SER A 81 8.40 9.13 -27.22
C SER A 81 7.30 9.59 -26.27
N GLU A 82 6.97 8.78 -25.25
CA GLU A 82 5.98 9.13 -24.22
C GLU A 82 6.48 10.27 -23.29
N VAL A 83 7.77 10.32 -22.96
CA VAL A 83 8.37 11.45 -22.23
C VAL A 83 8.33 12.74 -23.05
N ARG A 84 8.62 12.66 -24.36
CA ARG A 84 8.55 13.81 -25.28
C ARG A 84 7.13 14.37 -25.40
N GLU A 85 6.11 13.50 -25.51
CA GLU A 85 4.71 13.92 -25.65
C GLU A 85 4.08 14.40 -24.33
N LYS A 86 4.36 13.75 -23.20
CA LYS A 86 3.65 13.98 -21.92
C LYS A 86 4.46 14.75 -20.87
N GLY A 87 5.72 15.04 -21.15
CA GLY A 87 6.61 15.83 -20.29
C GLY A 87 7.13 15.08 -19.06
N MET A 88 7.84 15.83 -18.21
CA MET A 88 8.67 15.33 -17.09
C MET A 88 7.97 14.33 -16.15
N PHE A 89 6.64 14.40 -16.00
CA PHE A 89 5.88 13.54 -15.09
C PHE A 89 5.51 12.17 -15.66
N ALA A 90 5.65 11.96 -16.97
CA ALA A 90 5.35 10.67 -17.60
C ALA A 90 6.57 9.73 -17.66
N GLY A 91 7.79 10.28 -17.63
CA GLY A 91 9.05 9.54 -17.80
C GLY A 91 9.76 9.11 -16.53
N GLY A 92 9.19 9.32 -15.34
CA GLY A 92 9.91 9.08 -14.08
C GLY A 92 11.23 9.86 -14.02
N LEU A 93 12.34 9.21 -13.66
CA LEU A 93 13.67 9.84 -13.59
C LEU A 93 14.12 10.41 -14.96
N TYR A 94 13.76 9.76 -16.09
CA TYR A 94 14.13 10.16 -17.46
C TYR A 94 13.56 11.54 -17.84
N GLY A 95 12.39 11.91 -17.30
CA GLY A 95 11.77 13.21 -17.55
C GLY A 95 12.58 14.41 -17.07
N ARG A 96 13.54 14.19 -16.15
CA ARG A 96 14.42 15.23 -15.61
C ARG A 96 15.73 15.38 -16.38
N PHE A 97 16.18 14.33 -17.08
CA PHE A 97 17.45 14.33 -17.82
C PHE A 97 17.29 14.66 -19.30
N VAL A 98 16.09 14.51 -19.88
CA VAL A 98 15.80 14.75 -21.31
C VAL A 98 15.47 16.23 -21.61
N LYS A 99 15.82 17.14 -20.70
CA LYS A 99 15.62 18.59 -20.89
C LYS A 99 16.94 19.33 -21.09
N GLY A 100 17.85 18.77 -21.89
CA GLY A 100 18.71 19.63 -22.71
C GLY A 100 17.87 20.14 -23.87
N GLU A 101 18.04 21.39 -24.28
CA GLU A 101 17.50 21.86 -25.57
C GLU A 101 17.92 20.86 -26.65
N SER A 102 16.98 20.40 -27.46
CA SER A 102 17.34 19.69 -28.68
C SER A 102 17.95 20.73 -29.61
N GLU A 103 19.27 20.89 -29.57
CA GLU A 103 19.99 21.58 -30.63
C GLU A 103 19.59 20.90 -31.94
N GLY A 104 19.01 21.67 -32.86
CA GLY A 104 18.53 21.18 -34.13
C GLY A 104 19.68 20.52 -34.87
N GLY A 105 19.68 19.19 -34.93
CA GLY A 105 20.64 18.46 -35.73
C GLY A 105 20.56 18.92 -37.18
N THR A 106 21.71 19.04 -37.84
CA THR A 106 21.92 19.54 -39.20
C THR A 106 21.38 18.61 -40.31
N ILE A 107 20.42 17.75 -39.98
CA ILE A 107 19.75 16.89 -40.97
C ILE A 107 18.57 17.70 -41.49
N GLN A 108 18.73 18.27 -42.68
CA GLN A 108 17.70 19.02 -43.39
C GLN A 108 16.44 18.16 -43.55
N ASP A 109 15.34 18.58 -42.92
CA ASP A 109 13.99 18.13 -43.24
C ASP A 109 13.59 18.80 -44.58
N TRP A 110 13.87 18.10 -45.68
CA TRP A 110 13.32 18.45 -46.98
C TRP A 110 11.90 17.90 -47.08
N GLU A 111 10.96 18.85 -47.19
CA GLU A 111 9.64 18.75 -47.82
C GLU A 111 8.89 17.42 -47.70
N GLN A 112 7.76 17.45 -46.98
CA GLN A 112 6.57 16.81 -47.51
C GLN A 112 5.28 17.58 -47.21
N HIS A 113 4.76 18.10 -48.31
CA HIS A 113 3.53 18.81 -48.54
C HIS A 113 2.28 18.14 -47.95
N LYS A 114 1.32 19.01 -47.61
CA LYS A 114 -0.13 18.79 -47.64
C LYS A 114 -0.55 17.66 -48.60
N ARG A 115 -1.04 16.55 -48.05
CA ARG A 115 -2.13 15.80 -48.69
C ARG A 115 -3.19 15.44 -47.66
N LYS A 116 -4.37 15.99 -47.93
CA LYS A 116 -5.68 15.58 -47.43
C LYS A 116 -5.83 14.07 -47.69
N ARG A 117 -6.05 13.28 -46.64
CA ARG A 117 -6.56 11.91 -46.77
C ARG A 117 -7.68 11.75 -45.75
N GLU A 118 -8.89 11.79 -46.30
CA GLU A 118 -10.10 11.29 -45.65
C GLU A 118 -9.98 9.76 -45.50
N ASP A 119 -10.65 9.25 -44.47
CA ASP A 119 -10.83 7.84 -44.10
C ASP A 119 -9.60 7.04 -43.64
N ASP A 120 -9.42 6.96 -42.32
CA ASP A 120 -9.18 5.66 -41.68
C ASP A 120 -9.70 5.65 -40.23
N ASP A 121 -10.80 4.91 -40.07
CA ASP A 121 -11.49 4.57 -38.85
C ASP A 121 -10.65 3.55 -38.05
N SER A 122 -9.83 4.04 -37.12
CA SER A 122 -9.32 3.18 -36.05
C SER A 122 -9.42 3.89 -34.70
N GLY A 123 -10.56 3.65 -34.06
CA GLY A 123 -10.89 4.08 -32.71
C GLY A 123 -9.84 3.66 -31.68
N TYR A 124 -8.92 4.56 -31.37
CA TYR A 124 -8.16 4.55 -30.12
C TYR A 124 -8.65 5.72 -29.27
N GLU A 125 -9.58 5.44 -28.36
CA GLU A 125 -10.12 6.36 -27.36
C GLU A 125 -8.99 6.97 -26.52
N SER A 126 -8.46 8.09 -27.01
CA SER A 126 -7.55 8.95 -26.28
C SER A 126 -8.27 9.46 -25.04
N LYS A 127 -7.80 8.96 -23.88
CA LYS A 127 -8.20 9.36 -22.53
C LYS A 127 -8.65 10.81 -22.47
N GLY A 128 -9.98 10.98 -22.44
CA GLY A 128 -10.69 12.25 -22.45
C GLY A 128 -10.08 13.31 -21.54
N LYS A 129 -9.21 14.13 -22.10
CA LYS A 129 -8.85 15.43 -21.57
C LYS A 129 -9.98 16.36 -22.01
N ARG A 130 -11.17 16.15 -21.42
CA ARG A 130 -12.32 17.03 -21.68
C ARG A 130 -11.84 18.45 -21.37
N VAL A 131 -11.83 19.29 -22.40
CA VAL A 131 -11.39 20.68 -22.33
C VAL A 131 -12.19 21.31 -21.21
N LYS A 132 -11.54 21.56 -20.07
CA LYS A 132 -12.12 22.48 -19.08
C LYS A 132 -12.24 23.79 -19.83
N THR A 133 -13.46 24.29 -19.95
CA THR A 133 -13.69 25.64 -20.47
C THR A 133 -12.78 26.59 -19.69
N GLU A 134 -12.13 27.51 -20.40
CA GLU A 134 -11.16 28.42 -19.77
C GLU A 134 -11.81 29.20 -18.63
N ASP A 135 -13.10 29.49 -18.75
CA ASP A 135 -13.91 30.20 -17.76
C ASP A 135 -14.00 29.44 -16.43
N GLU A 136 -14.21 28.11 -16.44
CA GLU A 136 -14.21 27.31 -15.21
C GLU A 136 -12.87 27.36 -14.47
N LYS A 137 -11.76 27.46 -15.22
CA LYS A 137 -10.43 27.58 -14.59
C LYS A 137 -10.25 28.97 -14.00
N LYS A 138 -10.62 30.01 -14.74
CA LYS A 138 -10.54 31.42 -14.30
C LYS A 138 -11.34 31.62 -13.00
N VAL A 139 -12.61 31.19 -12.97
CA VAL A 139 -13.45 31.31 -11.76
C VAL A 139 -12.85 30.53 -10.58
N LYS A 140 -12.30 29.33 -10.79
CA LYS A 140 -11.64 28.57 -9.71
C LYS A 140 -10.39 29.25 -9.18
N GLU A 141 -9.59 29.84 -10.07
CA GLU A 141 -8.39 30.57 -9.70
C GLU A 141 -8.74 31.85 -8.93
N ASP A 142 -9.75 32.59 -9.37
CA ASP A 142 -10.23 33.81 -8.71
C ASP A 142 -10.80 33.52 -7.32
N VAL A 143 -11.58 32.45 -7.17
CA VAL A 143 -12.02 31.99 -5.84
C VAL A 143 -10.83 31.65 -4.96
N SER A 144 -9.81 30.98 -5.48
CA SER A 144 -8.61 30.64 -4.70
C SER A 144 -7.85 31.89 -4.26
N ARG A 145 -7.68 32.87 -5.16
CA ARG A 145 -7.04 34.16 -4.86
C ARG A 145 -7.80 34.92 -3.78
N ARG A 146 -9.14 35.02 -3.90
CA ARG A 146 -10.01 35.68 -2.91
C ARG A 146 -9.96 34.98 -1.54
N VAL A 147 -9.91 33.64 -1.51
CA VAL A 147 -9.75 32.90 -0.25
C VAL A 147 -8.41 33.18 0.41
N ASP A 148 -7.33 33.20 -0.36
CA ASP A 148 -6.00 33.51 0.19
C ASP A 148 -5.93 34.96 0.69
N TRP A 149 -6.63 35.92 0.05
CA TRP A 149 -6.77 37.29 0.59
C TRP A 149 -7.46 37.33 1.95
N VAL A 150 -8.54 36.57 2.15
CA VAL A 150 -9.24 36.48 3.45
C VAL A 150 -8.33 35.87 4.52
N VAL A 151 -7.52 34.87 4.15
CA VAL A 151 -6.56 34.23 5.08
C VAL A 151 -5.42 35.18 5.44
N ASP A 152 -4.91 35.95 4.48
CA ASP A 152 -3.87 36.94 4.74
C ASP A 152 -4.40 38.09 5.62
N GLU A 153 -5.67 38.47 5.47
CA GLU A 153 -6.33 39.44 6.34
C GLU A 153 -6.44 38.92 7.79
N ALA A 154 -6.77 37.64 7.98
CA ALA A 154 -6.76 37.02 9.31
C ALA A 154 -5.37 37.05 9.96
N ARG A 155 -4.30 36.89 9.17
CA ARG A 155 -2.92 37.00 9.67
C ARG A 155 -2.55 38.44 10.03
N ARG A 156 -2.97 39.43 9.23
CA ARG A 156 -2.76 40.86 9.54
C ARG A 156 -3.42 41.25 10.86
N ARG A 157 -4.60 40.71 11.14
CA ARG A 157 -5.32 40.88 12.42
C ARG A 157 -4.76 40.02 13.57
N LYS A 158 -3.67 39.28 13.35
CA LYS A 158 -3.05 38.36 14.33
C LYS A 158 -4.01 37.28 14.86
N LEU A 159 -5.09 36.98 14.13
CA LEU A 159 -6.02 35.89 14.44
C LEU A 159 -5.41 34.52 14.14
N LEU A 160 -4.42 34.50 13.23
CA LEU A 160 -3.61 33.35 12.90
C LEU A 160 -2.13 33.70 13.04
N GLU A 161 -1.38 32.81 13.67
CA GLU A 161 0.07 32.91 13.67
C GLU A 161 0.68 32.58 12.30
N GLY A 162 1.64 33.40 11.88
CA GLY A 162 2.45 33.16 10.69
C GLY A 162 2.86 34.47 10.04
N ASP A 163 4.01 34.46 9.36
CA ASP A 163 4.50 35.65 8.67
C ASP A 163 3.51 36.06 7.57
N VAL A 164 3.13 37.33 7.61
CA VAL A 164 2.37 37.96 6.54
C VAL A 164 3.32 38.05 5.35
N LYS A 165 3.07 37.23 4.32
CA LYS A 165 3.75 37.44 3.04
C LYS A 165 3.31 38.80 2.54
N LYS A 166 4.25 39.72 2.32
CA LYS A 166 3.96 41.01 1.66
C LYS A 166 3.46 40.70 0.25
N SER A 167 2.15 40.53 0.08
CA SER A 167 1.56 40.37 -1.24
C SER A 167 1.64 41.72 -1.95
N SER A 168 2.28 41.74 -3.11
CA SER A 168 2.41 42.94 -3.93
C SER A 168 1.04 43.40 -4.41
N LYS A 169 0.59 44.58 -3.98
CA LYS A 169 -0.50 45.39 -4.56
C LYS A 169 -1.88 44.72 -4.79
N SER A 170 -2.16 43.56 -4.22
CA SER A 170 -3.48 42.93 -4.35
C SER A 170 -4.52 43.69 -3.51
N GLN A 171 -5.71 43.92 -4.07
CA GLN A 171 -6.86 44.47 -3.34
C GLN A 171 -7.04 43.71 -2.01
N SER A 172 -7.17 44.45 -0.90
CA SER A 172 -7.43 43.83 0.40
C SER A 172 -8.81 43.17 0.38
N ALA A 173 -8.98 42.10 1.14
CA ALA A 173 -10.29 41.48 1.29
C ALA A 173 -11.33 42.53 1.79
N ILE A 174 -10.90 43.46 2.65
CA ILE A 174 -11.71 44.56 3.17
C ILE A 174 -12.24 45.45 2.04
N ALA A 175 -11.41 45.78 1.04
CA ALA A 175 -11.84 46.60 -0.09
C ALA A 175 -12.93 45.93 -0.94
N VAL A 176 -12.95 44.59 -1.00
CA VAL A 176 -13.91 43.82 -1.82
C VAL A 176 -15.19 43.51 -1.07
N TYR A 177 -15.09 43.13 0.21
CA TYR A 177 -16.22 42.59 0.98
C TYR A 177 -16.76 43.54 2.06
N GLY A 178 -16.03 44.62 2.37
CA GLY A 178 -16.31 45.47 3.53
C GLY A 178 -15.74 44.89 4.83
N GLU A 179 -15.44 45.79 5.77
CA GLU A 179 -14.86 45.43 7.07
C GLU A 179 -15.84 44.61 7.93
N ASP A 180 -17.09 45.03 8.03
CA ASP A 180 -18.11 44.38 8.86
C ASP A 180 -18.38 42.93 8.44
N ALA A 181 -18.38 42.67 7.12
CA ALA A 181 -18.62 41.33 6.59
C ALA A 181 -17.46 40.37 6.94
N ILE A 182 -16.23 40.87 6.93
CA ILE A 182 -15.04 40.10 7.28
C ILE A 182 -14.96 39.86 8.78
N ALA A 183 -15.29 40.87 9.59
CA ALA A 183 -15.36 40.73 11.04
C ALA A 183 -16.37 39.65 11.44
N LYS A 184 -17.61 39.72 10.94
CA LYS A 184 -18.65 38.70 11.16
C LYS A 184 -18.20 37.32 10.70
N PHE A 185 -17.55 37.23 9.54
CA PHE A 185 -17.02 35.96 9.04
C PHE A 185 -15.96 35.34 9.98
N PHE A 186 -15.05 36.14 10.54
CA PHE A 186 -14.06 35.63 11.49
C PHE A 186 -14.69 35.20 12.81
N GLU A 187 -15.71 35.91 13.29
CA GLU A 187 -16.48 35.49 14.45
C GLU A 187 -17.18 34.13 14.21
N ASP A 188 -17.87 33.97 13.08
CA ASP A 188 -18.53 32.72 12.69
C ASP A 188 -17.53 31.56 12.53
N ALA A 189 -16.30 31.87 12.10
CA ALA A 189 -15.19 30.92 12.01
C ALA A 189 -14.55 30.60 13.38
N GLY A 190 -15.00 31.24 14.47
CA GLY A 190 -14.48 31.05 15.82
C GLY A 190 -13.12 31.71 16.08
N LEU A 191 -12.73 32.69 15.26
CA LEU A 191 -11.51 33.47 15.39
C LEU A 191 -11.85 34.82 16.03
N ARG A 192 -11.91 34.86 17.37
CA ARG A 192 -12.04 36.11 18.13
C ARG A 192 -10.66 36.66 18.49
N GLU A 193 -10.48 37.97 18.35
CA GLU A 193 -9.31 38.68 18.87
C GLU A 193 -9.30 38.52 20.40
N GLY A 194 -8.15 38.11 20.97
CA GLY A 194 -7.95 38.09 22.43
C GLY A 194 -8.12 36.76 23.16
N ARG A 195 -8.11 35.60 22.47
CA ARG A 195 -8.03 34.31 23.20
C ARG A 195 -6.57 33.99 23.55
N ASP A 196 -6.20 34.20 24.81
CA ASP A 196 -4.88 33.83 25.33
C ASP A 196 -4.61 32.33 25.10
N SER A 197 -3.68 32.05 24.19
CA SER A 197 -3.24 30.70 23.83
C SER A 197 -2.36 30.14 24.95
N SER A 198 -2.99 29.78 26.07
CA SER A 198 -2.31 29.21 27.22
C SER A 198 -1.50 27.97 26.85
N LYS A 199 -0.34 27.87 27.52
CA LYS A 199 0.82 26.98 27.36
C LYS A 199 0.50 25.51 27.06
N THR A 200 0.10 25.20 25.83
CA THR A 200 0.02 23.83 25.31
C THR A 200 1.34 23.45 24.62
N SER A 201 1.71 22.17 24.62
CA SER A 201 3.01 21.75 24.08
C SER A 201 3.16 22.09 22.59
N ILE A 202 4.36 22.49 22.18
CA ILE A 202 4.68 22.97 20.82
C ILE A 202 4.15 22.04 19.71
N LYS A 203 4.15 20.71 19.93
CA LYS A 203 3.64 19.74 18.95
C LYS A 203 2.12 19.75 18.83
N GLN A 204 1.41 19.87 19.95
CA GLN A 204 -0.06 19.98 19.95
C GLN A 204 -0.50 21.29 19.31
N GLN A 205 0.25 22.38 19.55
CA GLN A 205 0.01 23.68 18.92
C GLN A 205 0.17 23.63 17.40
N LYS A 206 1.19 22.94 16.86
CA LYS A 206 1.34 22.80 15.40
C LYS A 206 0.14 22.11 14.75
N TYR A 207 -0.35 21.02 15.35
CA TYR A 207 -1.50 20.29 14.82
C TYR A 207 -2.80 21.09 14.92
N SER A 208 -3.03 21.78 16.04
CA SER A 208 -4.21 22.64 16.19
C SER A 208 -4.18 23.83 15.22
N LYS A 209 -3.02 24.46 15.02
CA LYS A 209 -2.82 25.56 14.06
C LYS A 209 -3.11 25.12 12.62
N GLU A 210 -2.55 23.99 12.18
CA GLU A 210 -2.83 23.48 10.84
C GLU A 210 -4.32 23.14 10.65
N LYS A 211 -4.97 22.60 11.69
CA LYS A 211 -6.40 22.31 11.69
C LYS A 211 -7.23 23.60 11.60
N GLN A 212 -6.92 24.62 12.40
CA GLN A 212 -7.59 25.93 12.35
C GLN A 212 -7.44 26.59 10.99
N LEU A 213 -6.23 26.57 10.39
CA LEU A 213 -6.01 27.10 9.06
C LEU A 213 -6.84 26.36 7.99
N ARG A 214 -6.96 25.04 8.09
CA ARG A 214 -7.79 24.24 7.17
C ARG A 214 -9.28 24.55 7.34
N GLU A 215 -9.76 24.70 8.56
CA GLU A 215 -11.15 25.12 8.84
C GLU A 215 -11.41 26.53 8.31
N LEU A 216 -10.51 27.48 8.56
CA LEU A 216 -10.62 28.84 8.03
C LEU A 216 -10.64 28.85 6.49
N LYS A 217 -9.77 28.08 5.83
CA LYS A 217 -9.78 28.01 4.36
C LYS A 217 -11.10 27.43 3.83
N LYS A 218 -11.72 26.49 4.54
CA LYS A 218 -13.03 25.94 4.15
C LYS A 218 -14.13 26.97 4.33
N SER A 219 -14.18 27.65 5.49
CA SER A 219 -15.18 28.67 5.76
C SER A 219 -15.01 29.86 4.82
N ALA A 220 -13.79 30.33 4.60
CA ALA A 220 -13.47 31.42 3.67
C ALA A 220 -13.90 31.06 2.25
N LYS A 221 -13.66 29.82 1.82
CA LYS A 221 -14.15 29.34 0.52
C LYS A 221 -15.67 29.36 0.44
N ALA A 222 -16.38 28.92 1.49
CA ALA A 222 -17.83 28.96 1.52
C ALA A 222 -18.37 30.41 1.46
N PHE A 223 -17.74 31.32 2.22
CA PHE A 223 -18.05 32.75 2.22
C PHE A 223 -17.80 33.40 0.85
N VAL A 224 -16.65 33.14 0.23
CA VAL A 224 -16.35 33.66 -1.12
C VAL A 224 -17.37 33.13 -2.12
N ILE A 225 -17.71 31.83 -2.08
CA ILE A 225 -18.72 31.25 -2.97
C ILE A 225 -20.10 31.86 -2.75
N SER A 226 -20.48 32.19 -1.51
CA SER A 226 -21.77 32.82 -1.21
C SER A 226 -21.87 34.28 -1.66
N LYS A 227 -20.75 34.89 -2.04
CA LYS A 227 -20.68 36.24 -2.63
C LYS A 227 -20.49 36.24 -4.15
N LEU A 228 -20.29 35.08 -4.78
CA LEU A 228 -20.23 34.97 -6.25
C LEU A 228 -21.61 35.16 -6.88
N SER A 229 -21.60 35.64 -8.13
CA SER A 229 -22.79 35.72 -8.99
C SER A 229 -23.38 34.31 -9.22
N PRO A 230 -24.71 34.18 -9.39
CA PRO A 230 -25.33 32.88 -9.71
C PRO A 230 -24.68 32.17 -10.91
N GLU A 231 -24.25 32.90 -11.94
CA GLU A 231 -23.59 32.34 -13.12
C GLU A 231 -22.25 31.69 -12.78
N GLU A 232 -21.41 32.38 -12.00
CA GLU A 232 -20.12 31.87 -11.53
C GLU A 232 -20.28 30.62 -10.65
N ARG A 233 -21.36 30.56 -9.85
CA ARG A 233 -21.69 29.37 -9.04
C ARG A 233 -22.02 28.18 -9.91
N ILE A 234 -22.82 28.37 -10.96
CA ILE A 234 -23.18 27.31 -11.91
C ILE A 234 -21.92 26.77 -12.59
N GLN A 235 -21.02 27.65 -13.04
CA GLN A 235 -19.73 27.26 -13.63
C GLN A 235 -18.82 26.49 -12.65
N LEU A 236 -18.81 26.88 -11.37
CA LEU A 236 -18.07 26.14 -10.34
C LEU A 236 -18.65 24.75 -10.09
N GLU A 237 -19.97 24.63 -10.05
CA GLU A 237 -20.67 23.37 -9.83
C GLU A 237 -20.47 22.38 -10.98
N SER A 238 -20.60 22.83 -12.23
CA SER A 238 -20.36 21.99 -13.43
C SER A 238 -18.94 21.41 -13.39
N GLY A 239 -17.96 22.25 -13.07
CA GLY A 239 -16.56 21.85 -12.97
C GLY A 239 -16.26 20.91 -11.79
N ASN A 240 -17.07 20.92 -10.72
CA ASN A 240 -16.88 20.01 -9.59
C ASN A 240 -17.49 18.64 -9.87
N ARG A 241 -18.71 18.60 -10.44
CA ARG A 241 -19.39 17.36 -10.85
C ARG A 241 -18.52 16.56 -11.82
N SER A 242 -17.89 17.21 -12.80
CA SER A 242 -16.99 16.55 -13.75
C SER A 242 -15.76 15.92 -13.06
N SER A 243 -15.21 16.59 -12.05
CA SER A 243 -14.05 16.10 -11.30
C SER A 243 -14.38 14.90 -10.42
N ASP A 244 -15.57 14.90 -9.79
CA ASP A 244 -16.04 13.81 -8.94
C ASP A 244 -16.39 12.57 -9.76
N HIS A 245 -17.07 12.74 -10.90
CA HIS A 245 -17.28 11.65 -11.85
C HIS A 245 -15.95 11.04 -12.33
N LYS A 246 -14.93 11.86 -12.60
CA LYS A 246 -13.59 11.37 -12.98
C LYS A 246 -12.91 10.60 -11.84
N ARG A 247 -13.05 11.05 -10.60
CA ARG A 247 -12.51 10.35 -9.41
C ARG A 247 -13.23 9.04 -9.17
N GLU A 248 -14.54 9.00 -9.34
CA GLU A 248 -15.37 7.81 -9.23
C GLU A 248 -15.02 6.79 -10.32
N ALA A 249 -14.95 7.22 -11.59
CA ALA A 249 -14.49 6.38 -12.70
C ALA A 249 -13.07 5.81 -12.44
N LYS A 250 -12.13 6.64 -12.00
CA LYS A 250 -10.77 6.19 -11.64
C LYS A 250 -10.78 5.20 -10.47
N ARG A 251 -11.68 5.36 -9.49
CA ARG A 251 -11.86 4.42 -8.38
C ARG A 251 -12.42 3.09 -8.88
N LEU A 252 -13.42 3.11 -9.77
CA LEU A 252 -14.01 1.92 -10.36
C LEU A 252 -12.98 1.13 -11.17
N VAL A 253 -12.20 1.81 -12.03
CA VAL A 253 -11.09 1.20 -12.78
C VAL A 253 -10.02 0.63 -11.85
N LYS A 254 -9.68 1.32 -10.77
CA LYS A 254 -8.70 0.81 -9.79
C LYS A 254 -9.25 -0.40 -9.03
N SER A 255 -10.54 -0.44 -8.71
CA SER A 255 -11.16 -1.59 -8.06
C SER A 255 -11.29 -2.79 -9.01
N SER A 256 -11.66 -2.58 -10.27
CA SER A 256 -11.73 -3.67 -11.25
C SER A 256 -10.34 -4.24 -11.54
N ALA A 257 -9.31 -3.40 -11.69
CA ALA A 257 -7.94 -3.86 -11.85
C ALA A 257 -7.42 -4.64 -10.62
N LYS A 258 -7.83 -4.25 -9.40
CA LYS A 258 -7.51 -5.01 -8.18
C LYS A 258 -8.25 -6.34 -8.14
N ALA A 259 -9.52 -6.38 -8.54
CA ALA A 259 -10.31 -7.60 -8.61
C ALA A 259 -9.75 -8.57 -9.66
N ALA A 260 -9.38 -8.08 -10.85
CA ALA A 260 -8.74 -8.87 -11.90
C ALA A 260 -7.41 -9.49 -11.41
N LYS A 261 -6.54 -8.71 -10.75
CA LYS A 261 -5.30 -9.24 -10.16
C LYS A 261 -5.54 -10.25 -9.04
N ALA A 262 -6.65 -10.15 -8.31
CA ALA A 262 -7.02 -11.13 -7.30
C ALA A 262 -7.50 -12.43 -7.95
N ALA A 263 -8.35 -12.34 -8.98
CA ALA A 263 -8.82 -13.48 -9.76
C ALA A 263 -7.67 -14.22 -10.45
N GLU A 264 -6.73 -13.49 -11.07
CA GLU A 264 -5.53 -14.07 -11.69
C GLU A 264 -4.67 -14.85 -10.69
N LYS A 265 -4.51 -14.33 -9.46
CA LYS A 265 -3.78 -15.04 -8.38
C LYS A 265 -4.50 -16.29 -7.90
N VAL A 266 -5.82 -16.31 -7.91
CA VAL A 266 -6.62 -17.49 -7.55
C VAL A 266 -6.49 -18.54 -8.65
N ALA A 267 -6.71 -18.16 -9.92
CA ALA A 267 -6.52 -19.04 -11.07
C ALA A 267 -5.11 -19.64 -11.15
N ALA A 268 -4.06 -18.84 -10.87
CA ALA A 268 -2.69 -19.32 -10.83
C ALA A 268 -2.40 -20.30 -9.68
N LYS A 269 -3.12 -20.21 -8.55
CA LYS A 269 -3.02 -21.18 -7.44
C LYS A 269 -3.75 -22.47 -7.79
N GLU A 270 -4.92 -22.38 -8.40
CA GLU A 270 -5.70 -23.52 -8.87
C GLU A 270 -4.92 -24.29 -9.95
N ALA A 271 -4.36 -23.60 -10.96
CA ALA A 271 -3.51 -24.23 -11.98
C ALA A 271 -2.24 -24.90 -11.41
N LYS A 272 -1.66 -24.35 -10.33
CA LYS A 272 -0.55 -25.00 -9.61
C LYS A 272 -1.01 -26.20 -8.80
N ALA A 273 -2.24 -26.20 -8.29
CA ALA A 273 -2.80 -27.32 -7.56
C ALA A 273 -3.13 -28.48 -8.51
N THR A 274 -3.74 -28.19 -9.65
CA THR A 274 -4.04 -29.21 -10.69
C THR A 274 -2.76 -29.83 -11.25
N ARG A 275 -1.74 -29.01 -11.57
CA ARG A 275 -0.43 -29.54 -12.01
C ARG A 275 0.22 -30.44 -10.95
N LYS A 276 0.11 -30.09 -9.66
CA LYS A 276 0.60 -30.94 -8.57
C LYS A 276 -0.19 -32.25 -8.44
N GLN A 277 -1.49 -32.24 -8.71
CA GLN A 277 -2.31 -33.45 -8.73
C GLN A 277 -1.88 -34.36 -9.88
N GLN A 278 -1.73 -33.82 -11.09
CA GLN A 278 -1.21 -34.55 -12.25
C GLN A 278 0.20 -35.12 -11.99
N ASP A 279 1.11 -34.33 -11.41
CA ASP A 279 2.45 -34.82 -11.04
C ASP A 279 2.41 -35.94 -9.99
N LEU A 280 1.42 -35.96 -9.11
CA LEU A 280 1.23 -37.04 -8.13
C LEU A 280 0.64 -38.29 -8.78
N GLU A 281 -0.33 -38.12 -9.67
CA GLU A 281 -0.92 -39.20 -10.47
C GLU A 281 0.14 -39.90 -11.33
N MET A 282 0.98 -39.14 -12.05
CA MET A 282 2.06 -39.73 -12.83
C MET A 282 3.06 -40.50 -11.96
N LYS A 283 3.43 -39.98 -10.79
CA LYS A 283 4.37 -40.66 -9.87
C LYS A 283 3.77 -41.91 -9.21
N ALA A 284 2.47 -41.93 -8.99
CA ALA A 284 1.76 -43.11 -8.49
C ALA A 284 1.72 -44.18 -9.59
N TRP A 285 1.38 -43.76 -10.82
CA TRP A 285 1.35 -44.63 -11.99
C TRP A 285 2.73 -45.23 -12.32
N GLU A 286 3.80 -44.43 -12.32
CA GLU A 286 5.19 -44.91 -12.50
C GLU A 286 5.60 -45.99 -11.49
N LYS A 287 4.99 -46.00 -10.30
CA LYS A 287 5.26 -46.98 -9.25
C LYS A 287 4.27 -48.14 -9.22
N GLY A 288 3.27 -48.14 -10.10
CA GLY A 288 2.22 -49.17 -10.13
C GLY A 288 1.35 -49.23 -8.88
N VAL A 289 1.19 -48.11 -8.17
CA VAL A 289 0.34 -47.99 -6.96
C VAL A 289 -0.73 -46.92 -7.15
N THR A 290 -1.82 -47.01 -6.39
CA THR A 290 -2.85 -45.96 -6.41
C THR A 290 -2.33 -44.66 -5.81
N VAL A 291 -2.96 -43.52 -6.16
CA VAL A 291 -2.56 -42.20 -5.65
C VAL A 291 -2.64 -42.12 -4.13
N GLU A 292 -3.62 -42.78 -3.53
CA GLU A 292 -3.83 -42.82 -2.08
C GLU A 292 -2.72 -43.59 -1.37
N GLU A 293 -2.38 -44.79 -1.86
CA GLU A 293 -1.28 -45.60 -1.34
C GLU A 293 0.06 -44.88 -1.47
N TYR A 294 0.29 -44.19 -2.59
CA TYR A 294 1.49 -43.38 -2.79
C TYR A 294 1.62 -42.28 -1.72
N LEU A 295 0.51 -41.61 -1.37
CA LEU A 295 0.49 -40.59 -0.32
C LEU A 295 0.72 -41.18 1.07
N GLN A 296 0.17 -42.37 1.37
CA GLN A 296 0.41 -43.08 2.62
C GLN A 296 1.89 -43.45 2.78
N GLN A 297 2.50 -44.10 1.79
CA GLN A 297 3.93 -44.45 1.80
C GLN A 297 4.83 -43.22 1.96
N LYS A 298 4.46 -42.09 1.33
CA LYS A 298 5.21 -40.83 1.46
C LYS A 298 5.10 -40.25 2.87
N ASN A 299 3.93 -40.34 3.50
CA ASN A 299 3.73 -39.88 4.88
C ASN A 299 4.48 -40.77 5.88
N GLU A 300 4.42 -42.09 5.73
CA GLU A 300 5.19 -43.05 6.53
C GLU A 300 6.70 -42.78 6.44
N LYS A 301 7.21 -42.53 5.22
CA LYS A 301 8.62 -42.17 5.02
C LYS A 301 9.00 -40.83 5.67
N ARG A 302 8.07 -39.85 5.73
CA ARG A 302 8.30 -38.59 6.46
C ARG A 302 8.28 -38.79 7.97
N LEU A 303 7.40 -39.65 8.49
CA LEU A 303 7.36 -39.99 9.92
C LEU A 303 8.61 -40.76 10.34
N ALA A 304 9.05 -41.74 9.54
CA ALA A 304 10.30 -42.46 9.77
C ALA A 304 11.52 -41.51 9.76
N LYS A 305 11.60 -40.57 8.81
CA LYS A 305 12.65 -39.55 8.79
C LYS A 305 12.58 -38.57 9.97
N GLY A 306 11.38 -38.18 10.39
CA GLY A 306 11.18 -37.32 11.55
C GLY A 306 11.64 -37.98 12.86
N LYS A 307 11.40 -39.28 12.99
CA LYS A 307 11.79 -40.08 14.16
C LYS A 307 13.31 -40.25 14.29
N ILE A 308 14.03 -40.34 13.16
CA ILE A 308 15.50 -40.47 13.13
C ILE A 308 16.21 -39.16 13.55
N VAL A 309 15.61 -37.99 13.28
CA VAL A 309 16.17 -36.69 13.67
C VAL A 309 15.92 -36.36 15.14
N SER A 310 14.91 -36.96 15.78
CA SER A 310 14.66 -36.76 17.22
C SER A 310 15.36 -37.76 18.14
N SER A 311 16.01 -38.81 17.61
CA SER A 311 16.60 -39.89 18.40
C SER A 311 18.12 -40.04 18.27
N SER A 312 18.84 -39.06 17.70
CA SER A 312 20.30 -39.10 17.52
C SER A 312 21.04 -38.05 18.37
N SER A 313 20.73 -37.99 19.68
CA SER A 313 21.50 -37.19 20.65
C SER A 313 22.09 -37.99 21.81
N ALA A 314 22.17 -39.31 21.69
CA ALA A 314 22.98 -40.14 22.58
C ALA A 314 23.62 -41.25 21.73
N ASP A 315 24.92 -41.44 21.92
CA ASP A 315 25.74 -42.52 21.36
C ASP A 315 26.25 -42.32 19.92
N ALA A 316 27.30 -41.51 19.80
CA ALA A 316 28.29 -41.62 18.73
C ALA A 316 29.67 -41.86 19.36
N ALA A 317 30.05 -43.13 19.43
CA ALA A 317 31.41 -43.59 19.67
C ALA A 317 32.23 -43.55 18.36
N ASP A 318 33.51 -43.22 18.51
CA ASP A 318 34.65 -43.46 17.63
C ASP A 318 34.54 -43.17 16.13
N THR A 319 34.95 -41.94 15.75
CA THR A 319 35.64 -41.68 14.48
C THR A 319 36.84 -40.75 14.74
N PRO A 320 37.95 -40.87 13.98
CA PRO A 320 39.26 -40.35 14.38
C PRO A 320 39.38 -38.82 14.31
N ALA A 321 39.71 -38.26 15.48
CA ALA A 321 40.37 -37.00 15.82
C ALA A 321 40.70 -36.00 14.67
N PHE A 322 39.84 -34.99 14.53
CA PHE A 322 40.27 -33.65 14.14
C PHE A 322 40.52 -32.87 15.45
N VAL A 323 41.79 -32.62 15.78
CA VAL A 323 42.17 -31.87 16.99
C VAL A 323 41.84 -30.40 16.77
N VAL A 324 40.64 -30.01 17.19
CA VAL A 324 40.29 -28.62 17.45
C VAL A 324 40.65 -28.35 18.90
N ASP A 325 41.53 -27.39 19.13
CA ASP A 325 41.87 -26.91 20.46
C ASP A 325 40.59 -26.44 21.18
N THR A 326 40.11 -27.24 22.12
CA THR A 326 38.91 -26.99 22.94
C THR A 326 39.23 -26.28 24.25
N THR A 327 40.47 -25.82 24.46
CA THR A 327 40.78 -24.87 25.54
C THR A 327 40.33 -23.44 25.19
N GLY A 328 39.11 -23.33 24.66
CA GLY A 328 38.40 -22.08 24.49
C GLY A 328 38.08 -21.49 25.85
N ASP A 329 38.82 -20.43 26.20
CA ASP A 329 38.66 -19.56 27.36
C ASP A 329 37.23 -19.56 27.94
N ALA A 330 37.05 -20.25 29.08
CA ALA A 330 35.75 -20.46 29.74
C ALA A 330 34.99 -19.16 30.06
N THR A 331 35.69 -18.03 30.02
CA THR A 331 35.14 -16.69 30.26
C THR A 331 34.28 -16.14 29.11
N LEU A 332 34.34 -16.73 27.90
CA LEU A 332 33.58 -16.25 26.73
C LEU A 332 32.19 -16.88 26.59
N ALA A 333 32.00 -18.13 27.02
CA ALA A 333 30.70 -18.81 26.94
C ALA A 333 29.70 -18.33 28.01
N ALA A 334 30.19 -17.93 29.19
CA ALA A 334 29.34 -17.54 30.32
C ALA A 334 28.54 -16.25 30.12
N LYS A 335 28.94 -15.38 29.16
CA LYS A 335 28.30 -14.07 28.94
C LYS A 335 27.00 -14.15 28.13
N ALA A 336 26.76 -15.23 27.38
CA ALA A 336 25.58 -15.33 26.52
C ALA A 336 24.26 -15.46 27.29
N ASN A 337 24.32 -15.94 28.54
CA ASN A 337 23.14 -16.26 29.34
C ASN A 337 22.82 -15.26 30.46
N GLN A 338 23.53 -14.13 30.52
CA GLN A 338 23.34 -13.13 31.58
C GLN A 338 22.69 -11.85 31.03
N VAL A 339 21.72 -11.31 31.76
CA VAL A 339 21.16 -9.98 31.53
C VAL A 339 21.95 -8.99 32.37
N VAL A 340 22.76 -8.18 31.70
CA VAL A 340 23.63 -7.19 32.34
C VAL A 340 23.05 -5.80 32.12
N ASP A 341 23.05 -4.97 33.16
CA ASP A 341 22.61 -3.59 33.06
C ASP A 341 23.67 -2.65 32.46
N ALA A 342 23.33 -1.37 32.30
CA ALA A 342 24.26 -0.39 31.75
C ALA A 342 25.50 -0.14 32.64
N ALA A 343 25.43 -0.50 33.92
CA ALA A 343 26.53 -0.38 34.88
C ALA A 343 27.42 -1.63 34.92
N GLY A 344 27.09 -2.68 34.15
CA GLY A 344 27.84 -3.94 34.14
C GLY A 344 27.41 -4.93 35.21
N ASN A 345 26.36 -4.65 35.98
CA ASN A 345 25.86 -5.57 37.00
C ASN A 345 24.95 -6.63 36.39
N VAL A 346 25.16 -7.89 36.78
CA VAL A 346 24.31 -9.01 36.36
C VAL A 346 23.00 -8.93 37.13
N ARG A 347 21.89 -8.67 36.43
CA ARG A 347 20.55 -8.62 37.04
C ARG A 347 19.86 -9.97 37.07
N TYR A 348 20.12 -10.81 36.08
CA TYR A 348 19.47 -12.10 35.95
C TYR A 348 20.32 -13.06 35.12
N THR A 349 20.44 -14.29 35.59
CA THR A 349 21.13 -15.38 34.87
C THR A 349 20.07 -16.35 34.38
N MET A 350 20.04 -16.59 33.07
CA MET A 350 19.10 -17.51 32.44
C MET A 350 19.59 -18.95 32.63
N VAL A 351 18.70 -19.81 33.12
CA VAL A 351 18.88 -21.27 33.16
C VAL A 351 17.99 -21.87 32.07
N ASP A 352 18.54 -22.75 31.23
CA ASP A 352 17.88 -23.16 29.99
C ASP A 352 16.55 -23.92 30.18
N GLU A 353 16.34 -24.50 31.35
CA GLU A 353 15.15 -25.30 31.69
C GLU A 353 14.08 -24.51 32.46
N ILE A 354 14.44 -23.36 33.04
CA ILE A 354 13.54 -22.61 33.93
C ILE A 354 12.88 -21.47 33.14
N PRO A 355 11.53 -21.38 33.10
CA PRO A 355 10.84 -20.28 32.44
C PRO A 355 11.20 -18.95 33.11
N ILE A 356 11.45 -17.93 32.29
CA ILE A 356 11.85 -16.60 32.79
C ILE A 356 10.67 -15.94 33.51
N PRO A 357 10.83 -15.50 34.76
CA PRO A 357 9.77 -14.84 35.51
C PRO A 357 9.32 -13.54 34.83
N LEU A 358 8.02 -13.26 34.92
CA LEU A 358 7.38 -12.06 34.33
C LEU A 358 7.58 -10.82 35.21
N ASP A 359 8.81 -10.53 35.62
CA ASP A 359 9.14 -9.42 36.51
C ASP A 359 9.77 -8.23 35.73
N PRO A 360 9.18 -7.02 35.78
CA PRO A 360 9.74 -5.85 35.09
C PRO A 360 11.16 -5.46 35.52
N THR A 361 11.58 -5.76 36.74
CA THR A 361 12.91 -5.38 37.28
C THR A 361 14.07 -5.97 36.46
N ILE A 362 13.86 -7.12 35.83
CA ILE A 362 14.82 -7.85 35.00
C ILE A 362 15.22 -7.04 33.76
N TRP A 363 14.30 -6.25 33.19
CA TRP A 363 14.52 -5.55 31.92
C TRP A 363 14.32 -4.04 31.96
N GLU A 364 14.00 -3.46 33.13
CA GLU A 364 13.83 -2.02 33.28
C GLU A 364 15.16 -1.26 33.14
N GLY A 365 15.20 -0.27 32.23
CA GLY A 365 16.41 0.51 31.95
C GLY A 365 17.39 -0.10 30.95
N ILE A 366 17.12 -1.31 30.42
CA ILE A 366 17.96 -1.97 29.41
C ILE A 366 17.33 -1.80 28.03
N ASP A 367 18.14 -1.48 27.00
CA ASP A 367 17.65 -1.41 25.63
C ASP A 367 17.15 -2.79 25.18
N VAL A 368 15.91 -2.83 24.68
CA VAL A 368 15.21 -4.04 24.24
C VAL A 368 16.04 -4.84 23.24
N LYS A 369 16.84 -4.19 22.40
CA LYS A 369 17.68 -4.87 21.40
C LYS A 369 18.84 -5.65 22.00
N LYS A 370 19.30 -5.26 23.19
CA LYS A 370 20.40 -5.91 23.92
C LYS A 370 19.92 -7.08 24.78
N LEU A 371 18.61 -7.20 25.01
CA LEU A 371 18.04 -8.30 25.78
C LEU A 371 18.08 -9.63 24.99
N PRO A 372 18.44 -10.75 25.64
CA PRO A 372 18.29 -12.07 25.08
C PRO A 372 16.87 -12.35 24.60
N LYS A 373 16.73 -13.20 23.57
CA LYS A 373 15.44 -13.44 22.90
C LYS A 373 14.37 -13.95 23.88
N ARG A 374 14.70 -14.87 24.78
CA ARG A 374 13.78 -15.40 25.79
C ARG A 374 13.27 -14.30 26.74
N VAL A 375 14.15 -13.40 27.19
CA VAL A 375 13.77 -12.25 28.05
C VAL A 375 12.84 -11.28 27.30
N ARG A 376 13.07 -11.07 25.99
CA ARG A 376 12.16 -10.26 25.16
C ARG A 376 10.77 -10.87 25.03
N GLU A 377 10.67 -12.19 25.00
CA GLU A 377 9.39 -12.92 24.96
C GLU A 377 8.65 -12.80 26.29
N ALA A 378 9.34 -13.02 27.43
CA ALA A 378 8.78 -12.81 28.77
C ALA A 378 8.28 -11.36 28.95
N ARG A 379 9.07 -10.36 28.55
CA ARG A 379 8.63 -8.95 28.55
C ARG A 379 7.39 -8.69 27.69
N ARG A 380 7.27 -9.35 26.53
CA ARG A 380 6.09 -9.22 25.66
C ARG A 380 4.85 -9.79 26.33
N GLN A 381 4.97 -10.96 26.95
CA GLN A 381 3.89 -11.59 27.71
C GLN A 381 3.47 -10.70 28.88
N TRP A 382 4.42 -10.17 29.65
CA TRP A 382 4.13 -9.24 30.74
C TRP A 382 3.38 -7.99 30.27
N MET A 383 3.80 -7.38 29.15
CA MET A 383 3.08 -6.23 28.57
C MET A 383 1.67 -6.58 28.10
N GLU A 384 1.44 -7.79 27.60
CA GLU A 384 0.13 -8.26 27.19
C GLU A 384 -0.78 -8.51 28.41
N ASN A 385 -0.25 -9.17 29.45
CA ASN A 385 -0.95 -9.35 30.72
C ASN A 385 -1.30 -7.99 31.34
N LYS A 386 -0.40 -7.01 31.29
CA LYS A 386 -0.66 -5.64 31.76
C LYS A 386 -1.74 -4.94 30.94
N ARG A 387 -1.79 -5.14 29.62
CA ARG A 387 -2.87 -4.61 28.77
C ARG A 387 -4.22 -5.26 29.10
N GLN A 388 -4.23 -6.57 29.32
CA GLN A 388 -5.43 -7.30 29.69
C GLN A 388 -5.92 -6.89 31.08
N ALA A 389 -5.04 -6.82 32.07
CA ALA A 389 -5.34 -6.33 33.42
C ALA A 389 -5.85 -4.89 33.41
N LYS A 390 -5.26 -4.00 32.58
CA LYS A 390 -5.78 -2.65 32.41
C LYS A 390 -7.18 -2.65 31.77
N LYS A 391 -7.43 -3.55 30.82
CA LYS A 391 -8.73 -3.70 30.16
C LYS A 391 -9.81 -4.19 31.12
N THR A 392 -9.49 -5.18 31.97
CA THR A 392 -10.41 -5.68 33.01
C THR A 392 -10.62 -4.64 34.12
N ALA A 393 -9.55 -4.01 34.62
CA ALA A 393 -9.63 -2.98 35.66
C ALA A 393 -10.36 -1.71 35.20
N SER A 394 -10.33 -1.39 33.90
CA SER A 394 -11.14 -0.29 33.35
C SER A 394 -12.65 -0.58 33.33
N GLY A 395 -13.12 -1.69 33.92
CA GLY A 395 -14.53 -2.06 33.93
C GLY A 395 -15.10 -2.33 32.53
N ALA A 396 -14.23 -2.52 31.53
CA ALA A 396 -14.63 -2.91 30.19
C ALA A 396 -14.78 -4.44 30.15
N GLU A 397 -15.71 -4.95 30.96
CA GLU A 397 -16.29 -6.27 30.75
C GLU A 397 -16.74 -6.38 29.29
N SER A 398 -16.50 -7.55 28.73
CA SER A 398 -16.51 -7.86 27.30
C SER A 398 -17.89 -7.83 26.62
N THR A 399 -18.83 -7.01 27.07
CA THR A 399 -20.06 -6.66 26.33
C THR A 399 -19.86 -5.48 25.39
N THR A 400 -18.78 -4.70 25.51
CA THR A 400 -18.44 -3.69 24.51
C THR A 400 -17.73 -4.34 23.33
N GLU A 401 -18.51 -4.79 22.34
CA GLU A 401 -18.06 -4.89 20.96
C GLU A 401 -17.18 -3.68 20.67
N LYS A 402 -15.91 -3.89 20.26
CA LYS A 402 -15.04 -2.80 19.77
C LYS A 402 -15.91 -1.89 18.91
N PRO A 403 -15.89 -0.55 19.07
CA PRO A 403 -16.80 0.34 18.36
C PRO A 403 -16.72 0.02 16.88
N LYS A 404 -17.74 -0.71 16.38
CA LYS A 404 -17.75 -1.26 15.03
C LYS A 404 -17.44 -0.11 14.10
N SER A 405 -16.48 -0.30 13.20
CA SER A 405 -16.10 0.76 12.27
C SER A 405 -17.38 1.26 11.56
N LYS A 406 -17.43 2.53 11.14
CA LYS A 406 -18.63 3.05 10.43
C LYS A 406 -19.04 2.14 9.25
N ASN A 407 -18.07 1.46 8.63
CA ASN A 407 -18.32 0.49 7.58
C ASN A 407 -18.90 -0.84 8.11
N GLU A 408 -18.37 -1.38 9.20
CA GLU A 408 -18.96 -2.56 9.88
C GLU A 408 -20.38 -2.31 10.34
N LYS A 409 -20.69 -1.15 10.93
CA LYS A 409 -22.07 -0.79 11.30
C LYS A 409 -23.00 -0.76 10.09
N LYS A 410 -22.50 -0.24 8.96
CA LYS A 410 -23.25 -0.21 7.70
C LYS A 410 -23.49 -1.63 7.16
N ILE A 411 -22.49 -2.49 7.21
CA ILE A 411 -22.59 -3.89 6.79
C ILE A 411 -23.57 -4.64 7.69
N ALA A 412 -23.43 -4.52 9.01
CA ALA A 412 -24.32 -5.15 9.98
C ALA A 412 -25.79 -4.72 9.77
N ARG A 413 -26.05 -3.41 9.58
CA ARG A 413 -27.40 -2.91 9.25
C ARG A 413 -27.91 -3.48 7.91
N GLN A 414 -27.04 -3.61 6.91
CA GLN A 414 -27.40 -4.22 5.63
C GLN A 414 -27.73 -5.70 5.79
N GLU A 415 -26.96 -6.45 6.57
CA GLU A 415 -27.16 -7.89 6.79
C GLU A 415 -28.39 -8.18 7.64
N ALA A 416 -28.67 -7.37 8.67
CA ALA A 416 -29.92 -7.44 9.43
C ALA A 416 -31.13 -7.27 8.51
N LEU A 417 -31.14 -6.22 7.67
CA LEU A 417 -32.22 -5.97 6.71
C LEU A 417 -32.36 -7.12 5.69
N VAL A 418 -31.25 -7.73 5.27
CA VAL A 418 -31.26 -8.91 4.38
C VAL A 418 -31.97 -10.09 5.03
N MET A 419 -31.66 -10.39 6.29
CA MET A 419 -32.30 -11.47 7.02
C MET A 419 -33.80 -11.21 7.22
N GLU A 420 -34.20 -9.97 7.47
CA GLU A 420 -35.61 -9.61 7.58
C GLU A 420 -36.37 -9.70 6.25
N ILE A 421 -35.76 -9.25 5.14
CA ILE A 421 -36.32 -9.41 3.79
C ILE A 421 -36.56 -10.89 3.51
N LEU A 422 -35.55 -11.74 3.74
CA LEU A 422 -35.64 -13.18 3.49
C LEU A 422 -36.68 -13.86 4.39
N GLY A 423 -36.75 -13.46 5.67
CA GLY A 423 -37.74 -13.96 6.61
C GLY A 423 -39.18 -13.61 6.20
N LYS A 424 -39.42 -12.38 5.76
CA LYS A 424 -40.74 -11.93 5.28
C LYS A 424 -41.08 -12.50 3.91
N SER A 425 -40.11 -12.59 3.00
CA SER A 425 -40.23 -13.25 1.71
C SER A 425 -40.66 -14.70 1.86
N ARG A 426 -40.05 -15.46 2.77
CA ARG A 426 -40.40 -16.86 3.01
C ARG A 426 -41.83 -17.01 3.53
N LYS A 427 -42.32 -16.06 4.34
CA LYS A 427 -43.71 -16.02 4.82
C LYS A 427 -44.71 -15.61 3.72
N ALA A 428 -44.29 -14.75 2.80
CA ALA A 428 -45.10 -14.33 1.67
C ALA A 428 -45.05 -15.39 0.57
N LYS A 429 -46.03 -16.30 0.52
CA LYS A 429 -46.14 -17.40 -0.47
C LYS A 429 -46.07 -16.97 -1.96
N LYS A 430 -46.02 -15.68 -2.28
CA LYS A 430 -45.93 -15.14 -3.65
C LYS A 430 -44.88 -14.02 -3.72
N SER A 431 -43.98 -14.10 -4.70
CA SER A 431 -43.04 -13.04 -5.07
C SER A 431 -43.76 -11.82 -5.65
N GLY A 432 -43.20 -10.63 -5.47
CA GLY A 432 -43.73 -9.38 -6.04
C GLY A 432 -44.58 -8.53 -5.08
N LYS A 433 -44.74 -8.95 -3.83
CA LYS A 433 -45.31 -8.09 -2.78
C LYS A 433 -44.22 -7.21 -2.18
N THR A 434 -44.57 -5.97 -1.86
CA THR A 434 -43.76 -5.13 -0.96
C THR A 434 -44.17 -5.38 0.49
N ALA A 435 -43.26 -5.13 1.43
CA ALA A 435 -43.55 -5.23 2.86
C ALA A 435 -42.89 -4.08 3.63
N THR A 436 -43.49 -3.70 4.75
CA THR A 436 -42.89 -2.74 5.68
C THR A 436 -41.87 -3.46 6.57
N ILE A 437 -40.61 -3.02 6.56
CA ILE A 437 -39.49 -3.65 7.27
C ILE A 437 -38.70 -2.59 8.04
N ASP A 438 -38.61 -2.72 9.37
CA ASP A 438 -37.90 -1.76 10.23
C ASP A 438 -38.31 -0.29 10.02
N GLY A 439 -39.61 -0.06 9.82
CA GLY A 439 -40.17 1.28 9.53
C GLY A 439 -39.93 1.78 8.10
N ILE A 440 -39.22 1.03 7.26
CA ILE A 440 -39.06 1.32 5.84
C ILE A 440 -40.26 0.74 5.08
N GLN A 441 -41.04 1.60 4.45
CA GLN A 441 -42.19 1.22 3.62
C GLN A 441 -41.74 0.74 2.23
N ASP A 442 -42.58 -0.10 1.61
CA ASP A 442 -42.45 -0.58 0.22
C ASP A 442 -41.18 -1.38 -0.11
N VAL A 443 -40.66 -2.18 0.84
CA VAL A 443 -39.48 -3.02 0.58
C VAL A 443 -39.87 -4.21 -0.30
N PRO A 444 -39.30 -4.38 -1.51
CA PRO A 444 -39.69 -5.47 -2.41
C PRO A 444 -39.20 -6.82 -1.88
N LEU A 445 -40.11 -7.79 -1.81
CA LEU A 445 -39.78 -9.14 -1.38
C LEU A 445 -39.13 -9.96 -2.52
N VAL A 446 -38.12 -10.74 -2.16
CA VAL A 446 -37.39 -11.65 -3.05
C VAL A 446 -38.09 -13.02 -3.10
N VAL A 447 -37.98 -13.72 -4.22
CA VAL A 447 -38.44 -15.12 -4.35
C VAL A 447 -37.53 -16.00 -3.50
N VAL A 448 -38.10 -16.75 -2.56
CA VAL A 448 -37.37 -17.71 -1.73
C VAL A 448 -37.91 -19.10 -2.04
N THR A 449 -37.04 -19.98 -2.53
CA THR A 449 -37.35 -21.39 -2.84
C THR A 449 -37.00 -22.32 -1.66
N SER A 450 -36.12 -21.88 -0.75
CA SER A 450 -35.73 -22.65 0.44
C SER A 450 -36.87 -22.79 1.47
N LYS A 451 -37.14 -24.03 1.91
CA LYS A 451 -38.16 -24.36 2.92
C LYS A 451 -37.57 -24.23 4.33
N MET A 452 -38.39 -23.93 5.36
CA MET A 452 -37.90 -24.04 6.74
C MET A 452 -37.72 -25.53 7.11
N PRO A 453 -36.62 -25.95 7.77
CA PRO A 453 -35.59 -25.15 8.45
C PRO A 453 -34.30 -24.89 7.66
N GLU A 454 -34.30 -25.09 6.34
CA GLU A 454 -33.09 -25.01 5.53
C GLU A 454 -32.50 -23.59 5.52
N PRO A 455 -31.15 -23.47 5.54
CA PRO A 455 -30.48 -22.20 5.38
C PRO A 455 -30.77 -21.61 3.99
N TYR A 456 -30.80 -20.28 3.89
CA TYR A 456 -31.02 -19.59 2.62
C TYR A 456 -29.90 -19.89 1.62
N THR A 457 -30.25 -20.04 0.35
CA THR A 457 -29.25 -20.29 -0.70
C THR A 457 -28.40 -19.04 -0.94
N LYS A 458 -27.22 -19.23 -1.54
CA LYS A 458 -26.33 -18.09 -1.86
C LYS A 458 -26.98 -17.10 -2.82
N GLU A 459 -27.83 -17.58 -3.72
CA GLU A 459 -28.56 -16.76 -4.70
C GLU A 459 -29.64 -15.92 -4.03
N GLU A 460 -30.43 -16.51 -3.13
CA GLU A 460 -31.42 -15.80 -2.31
C GLU A 460 -30.75 -14.69 -1.49
N MET A 461 -29.64 -15.01 -0.82
CA MET A 461 -28.83 -14.04 -0.07
C MET A 461 -28.29 -12.91 -0.97
N ALA A 462 -27.86 -13.22 -2.18
CA ALA A 462 -27.33 -12.22 -3.12
C ALA A 462 -28.43 -11.28 -3.64
N LEU A 463 -29.60 -11.81 -3.99
CA LEU A 463 -30.76 -11.03 -4.39
C LEU A 463 -31.24 -10.11 -3.26
N ALA A 464 -31.41 -10.66 -2.05
CA ALA A 464 -31.80 -9.88 -0.87
C ALA A 464 -30.78 -8.79 -0.52
N ARG A 465 -29.46 -9.07 -0.64
CA ARG A 465 -28.40 -8.05 -0.46
C ARG A 465 -28.52 -6.92 -1.47
N THR A 466 -28.90 -7.22 -2.71
CA THR A 466 -29.09 -6.22 -3.77
C THR A 466 -30.28 -5.31 -3.46
N VAL A 467 -31.40 -5.91 -3.03
CA VAL A 467 -32.59 -5.16 -2.58
C VAL A 467 -32.27 -4.28 -1.38
N ALA A 468 -31.66 -4.83 -0.33
CA ALA A 468 -31.31 -4.10 0.89
C ALA A 468 -30.42 -2.86 0.59
N ARG A 469 -29.46 -2.98 -0.33
CA ARG A 469 -28.62 -1.85 -0.75
C ARG A 469 -29.40 -0.77 -1.47
N ARG A 470 -30.34 -1.14 -2.34
CA ARG A 470 -31.18 -0.20 -3.08
C ARG A 470 -32.08 0.58 -2.11
N VAL A 471 -32.74 -0.13 -1.21
CA VAL A 471 -33.64 0.43 -0.19
C VAL A 471 -32.92 1.40 0.74
N LEU A 472 -31.79 1.00 1.34
CA LEU A 472 -31.00 1.88 2.21
C LEU A 472 -30.46 3.11 1.46
N LYS A 473 -30.20 3.01 0.15
CA LYS A 473 -29.77 4.14 -0.68
C LYS A 473 -30.93 5.12 -0.93
N GLU A 474 -32.12 4.62 -1.17
CA GLU A 474 -33.34 5.41 -1.36
C GLU A 474 -33.77 6.08 -0.04
N GLU A 475 -33.74 5.38 1.09
CA GLU A 475 -33.97 5.95 2.42
C GLU A 475 -33.01 7.11 2.70
N LYS A 476 -31.71 6.91 2.43
CA LYS A 476 -30.71 7.98 2.59
C LYS A 476 -30.99 9.18 1.67
N ARG A 477 -31.51 8.96 0.46
CA ARG A 477 -31.91 10.06 -0.45
C ARG A 477 -33.11 10.80 0.10
N LYS A 478 -34.14 10.10 0.62
CA LYS A 478 -35.32 10.70 1.27
C LYS A 478 -34.93 11.53 2.49
N VAL A 479 -34.09 11.00 3.39
CA VAL A 479 -33.58 11.74 4.55
C VAL A 479 -32.77 12.98 4.15
N LYS A 480 -31.96 12.87 3.07
CA LYS A 480 -31.22 14.03 2.56
C LYS A 480 -32.15 15.08 1.95
N ALA A 481 -33.20 14.66 1.25
CA ALA A 481 -34.20 15.56 0.66
C ALA A 481 -35.06 16.25 1.73
N ALA A 482 -35.44 15.57 2.81
CA ALA A 482 -36.19 16.15 3.92
C ALA A 482 -35.37 17.14 4.77
N LYS A 483 -34.03 17.08 4.68
CA LYS A 483 -33.12 17.99 5.38
C LYS A 483 -32.71 19.21 4.54
N ALA A 484 -32.87 19.11 3.22
CA ALA A 484 -32.64 20.20 2.28
C ALA A 484 -33.90 21.04 2.18
#